data_AF-C3S7K1-F1
#
_entry.id   AF-C3S7K1-F1
#
_cell.length_a   1.000
_cell.length_b   1.000
_cell.length_c   1.000
_cell.angle_alpha   90.00
_cell.angle_beta   90.00
_cell.angle_gamma   90.00
#
_symmetry.space_group_name_H-M   'P 1'
#
loop_
_entity.id
_entity.type
_entity.pdbx_description
1 polymer ?
#
loop_
_entity_poly.entity_id
_entity_poly.type
_entity_poly.pdbx_seq_one_letter_code
_entity_poly.pdbx_strand_id
1 'polypeptide(L)'
;NGDNMLERSANMPWYKGPTLIEALDAIHPPKRPVDKPLRLPLQDVYKIGGIGTVPVGRVETGILKPGMTVVFAPVGVSSEVKSVEMHHESIPQALPGDNVGFNVKNIAVKDIHRGNVCGDAKNDPPCKTESFEAQVIVMNHPSGIRPGYTPVLDCHTAHIA
;
A
#
# COMPACT_ATOMS: atom_id res chain seq x y z
N ASN A 1 -22.27 28.11 1.76
CA ASN A 1 -21.62 29.38 1.40
C ASN A 1 -20.25 29.19 0.78
N GLY A 2 -19.42 28.23 1.24
CA GLY A 2 -18.19 27.87 0.50
C GLY A 2 -17.07 28.92 0.59
N ASP A 3 -17.18 29.84 1.55
CA ASP A 3 -16.19 30.87 1.83
C ASP A 3 -14.77 30.30 1.96
N ASN A 4 -13.82 30.86 1.21
CA ASN A 4 -12.42 30.42 1.17
C ASN A 4 -12.23 28.95 0.77
N MET A 5 -13.20 28.29 0.12
CA MET A 5 -12.99 26.93 -0.42
C MET A 5 -12.19 26.99 -1.73
N LEU A 6 -12.76 27.66 -2.73
CA LEU A 6 -12.14 27.89 -4.05
C LEU A 6 -11.73 29.35 -4.20
N GLU A 7 -12.65 30.25 -3.85
CA GLU A 7 -12.49 31.70 -4.00
C GLU A 7 -12.39 32.38 -2.62
N ARG A 8 -11.70 33.53 -2.58
CA ARG A 8 -11.59 34.32 -1.35
C ARG A 8 -12.93 34.93 -0.97
N SER A 9 -13.29 34.77 0.30
CA SER A 9 -14.52 35.31 0.84
C SER A 9 -14.47 36.83 1.04
N ALA A 10 -15.51 37.52 0.60
CA ALA A 10 -15.74 38.93 0.92
C ALA A 10 -16.19 39.15 2.39
N ASN A 11 -16.66 38.10 3.08
CA ASN A 11 -17.16 38.17 4.46
C ASN A 11 -16.03 38.20 5.51
N MET A 12 -14.78 37.95 5.10
CA MET A 12 -13.62 37.87 5.99
C MET A 12 -12.48 38.80 5.53
N PRO A 13 -12.69 40.13 5.46
CA PRO A 13 -11.68 41.06 4.96
C PRO A 13 -10.38 41.09 5.79
N TRP A 14 -10.44 40.64 7.04
CA TRP A 14 -9.30 40.51 7.94
C TRP A 14 -8.36 39.33 7.58
N TYR A 15 -8.86 38.29 6.90
CA TYR A 15 -8.07 37.13 6.54
C TYR A 15 -7.32 37.36 5.22
N LYS A 16 -5.99 37.24 5.25
CA LYS A 16 -5.11 37.44 4.08
C LYS A 16 -4.45 36.16 3.56
N GLY A 17 -4.72 35.03 4.21
CA GLY A 17 -4.14 33.73 3.86
C GLY A 17 -4.77 33.09 2.62
N PRO A 18 -4.35 31.85 2.29
CA PRO A 18 -4.83 31.12 1.13
C PRO A 18 -6.27 30.61 1.31
N THR A 19 -6.96 30.35 0.20
CA THR A 19 -8.14 29.49 0.17
C THR A 19 -7.76 28.02 0.44
N LEU A 20 -8.73 27.15 0.69
CA LEU A 20 -8.48 25.73 0.92
C LEU A 20 -7.82 25.09 -0.30
N ILE A 21 -8.28 25.40 -1.52
CA ILE A 21 -7.65 24.85 -2.73
C ILE A 21 -6.22 25.35 -2.89
N GLU A 22 -5.97 26.65 -2.67
CA GLU A 22 -4.61 27.21 -2.69
C GLU A 22 -3.70 26.54 -1.65
N ALA A 23 -4.23 26.24 -0.46
CA ALA A 23 -3.49 25.56 0.59
C ALA A 23 -3.18 24.10 0.25
N LEU A 24 -4.11 23.39 -0.39
CA LEU A 24 -3.92 22.01 -0.86
C LEU A 24 -2.91 21.94 -2.01
N ASP A 25 -3.00 22.86 -2.97
CA ASP A 25 -2.09 22.94 -4.12
C ASP A 25 -0.66 23.34 -3.70
N ALA A 26 -0.51 24.06 -2.59
CA ALA A 26 0.78 24.40 -2.00
C ALA A 26 1.49 23.21 -1.32
N ILE A 27 0.83 22.06 -1.18
CA ILE A 27 1.45 20.86 -0.59
C ILE A 27 2.43 20.27 -1.61
N HIS A 28 3.71 20.25 -1.25
CA HIS A 28 4.73 19.59 -2.05
C HIS A 28 4.54 18.06 -2.00
N PRO A 29 4.36 17.38 -3.14
CA PRO A 29 4.25 15.94 -3.16
C PRO A 29 5.51 15.28 -2.61
N PRO A 30 5.40 14.21 -1.80
CA PRO A 30 6.57 13.50 -1.29
C PRO A 30 7.31 12.81 -2.44
N LYS A 31 8.62 12.64 -2.29
CA LYS A 31 9.43 11.86 -3.23
C LYS A 31 8.97 10.40 -3.22
N ARG A 32 8.54 9.90 -4.38
CA ARG A 32 8.17 8.49 -4.56
C ARG A 32 9.41 7.59 -4.45
N PRO A 33 9.40 6.53 -3.60
CA PRO A 33 10.55 5.65 -3.38
C PRO A 33 10.72 4.59 -4.50
N VAL A 34 10.94 5.05 -5.74
CA VAL A 34 11.07 4.19 -6.93
C VAL A 34 12.35 3.34 -6.94
N ASP A 35 13.43 3.85 -6.35
CA ASP A 35 14.75 3.19 -6.33
C ASP A 35 14.88 2.14 -5.22
N LYS A 36 13.85 1.99 -4.38
CA LYS A 36 13.84 0.98 -3.30
C LYS A 36 13.33 -0.37 -3.83
N PRO A 37 13.62 -1.48 -3.12
CA PRO A 37 13.02 -2.78 -3.41
C PRO A 37 11.49 -2.73 -3.46
N LEU A 38 10.89 -3.59 -4.28
CA LEU A 38 9.43 -3.66 -4.41
C LEU A 38 8.80 -4.14 -3.09
N ARG A 39 7.83 -3.38 -2.58
CA ARG A 39 6.91 -3.79 -1.51
C ARG A 39 5.49 -3.41 -1.90
N LEU A 40 4.63 -4.41 -2.03
CA LEU A 40 3.23 -4.26 -2.39
C LEU A 40 2.38 -5.12 -1.45
N PRO A 41 1.90 -4.55 -0.32
CA PRO A 41 0.98 -5.22 0.59
C PRO A 41 -0.36 -5.52 -0.11
N LEU A 42 -0.81 -6.77 -0.02
CA LEU A 42 -2.06 -7.20 -0.63
C LEU A 42 -3.26 -6.72 0.18
N GLN A 43 -4.18 -6.04 -0.48
CA GLN A 43 -5.49 -5.65 0.06
C GLN A 43 -6.51 -6.77 -0.15
N ASP A 44 -6.55 -7.35 -1.36
CA ASP A 44 -7.47 -8.42 -1.73
C ASP A 44 -6.84 -9.35 -2.79
N VAL A 45 -7.43 -10.54 -2.95
CA VAL A 45 -7.03 -11.51 -3.98
C VAL A 45 -8.27 -12.10 -4.64
N TYR A 46 -8.37 -11.96 -5.96
CA TYR A 46 -9.51 -12.41 -6.75
C TYR A 46 -9.16 -13.59 -7.66
N LYS A 47 -10.17 -14.43 -7.94
CA LYS A 47 -10.13 -15.43 -9.01
C LYS A 47 -10.98 -14.93 -10.17
N ILE A 48 -10.35 -14.58 -11.28
CA ILE A 48 -11.06 -14.12 -12.48
C ILE A 48 -11.07 -15.25 -13.50
N GLY A 49 -12.26 -15.61 -13.99
CA GLY A 49 -12.42 -16.66 -15.02
C GLY A 49 -11.62 -16.33 -16.27
N GLY A 50 -10.85 -17.28 -16.80
CA GLY A 50 -10.01 -17.09 -17.99
C GLY A 50 -8.69 -16.34 -17.76
N ILE A 51 -8.56 -15.55 -16.68
CA ILE A 51 -7.33 -14.79 -16.33
C ILE A 51 -6.53 -15.51 -15.23
N GLY A 52 -7.22 -16.06 -14.23
CA GLY A 52 -6.60 -16.74 -13.09
C GLY A 52 -6.60 -15.87 -11.83
N THR A 53 -5.50 -15.92 -11.07
CA THR A 53 -5.39 -15.22 -9.78
C THR A 53 -4.90 -13.78 -9.99
N VAL A 54 -5.62 -12.83 -9.39
CA VAL A 54 -5.33 -11.39 -9.48
C VAL A 54 -5.29 -10.80 -8.06
N PRO A 55 -4.09 -10.63 -7.48
CA PRO A 55 -3.92 -9.86 -6.27
C PRO A 55 -4.07 -8.36 -6.54
N VAL A 56 -4.58 -7.64 -5.56
CA VAL A 56 -4.77 -6.19 -5.59
C VAL A 56 -4.10 -5.57 -4.38
N GLY A 57 -3.42 -4.44 -4.59
CA GLY A 57 -2.82 -3.67 -3.51
C GLY A 57 -2.17 -2.39 -3.98
N ARG A 58 -1.54 -1.69 -3.05
CA ARG A 58 -0.80 -0.45 -3.32
C ARG A 58 0.69 -0.74 -3.39
N VAL A 59 1.36 -0.19 -4.40
CA VAL A 59 2.83 -0.17 -4.42
C VAL A 59 3.30 0.84 -3.40
N GLU A 60 3.97 0.39 -2.33
CA GLU A 60 4.54 1.28 -1.31
C GLU A 60 5.95 1.73 -1.69
N THR A 61 6.75 0.81 -2.24
CA THR A 61 8.12 1.06 -2.71
C THR A 61 8.43 0.26 -3.96
N GLY A 62 9.43 0.72 -4.73
CA GLY A 62 9.89 0.05 -5.94
C GLY A 62 8.91 0.14 -7.10
N ILE A 63 9.11 -0.72 -8.09
CA ILE A 63 8.32 -0.74 -9.34
C ILE A 63 7.86 -2.17 -9.61
N LEU A 64 6.60 -2.34 -10.01
CA LEU A 64 6.07 -3.62 -10.49
C LEU A 64 5.91 -3.56 -12.01
N LYS A 65 6.37 -4.61 -12.72
CA LYS A 65 6.26 -4.74 -14.18
C LYS A 65 5.78 -6.14 -14.57
N PRO A 66 5.05 -6.27 -15.68
CA PRO A 66 4.90 -7.55 -16.35
C PRO A 66 6.26 -8.23 -16.61
N GLY A 67 6.31 -9.54 -16.46
CA GLY A 67 7.51 -10.38 -16.62
C GLY A 67 8.40 -10.47 -15.38
N MET A 68 8.15 -9.67 -14.34
CA MET A 68 8.90 -9.80 -13.08
C MET A 68 8.56 -11.10 -12.38
N THR A 69 9.57 -11.72 -11.76
CA THR A 69 9.36 -12.81 -10.80
C THR A 69 9.20 -12.19 -9.42
N VAL A 70 8.03 -12.37 -8.83
CA VAL A 70 7.70 -11.85 -7.50
C VAL A 70 7.55 -12.99 -6.49
N VAL A 71 7.75 -12.65 -5.22
CA VAL A 71 7.54 -13.54 -4.07
C VAL A 71 6.57 -12.90 -3.09
N PHE A 72 5.76 -13.74 -2.45
CA PHE A 72 4.76 -13.33 -1.47
C PHE A 72 5.20 -13.76 -0.07
N ALA A 73 5.47 -12.81 0.80
CA ALA A 73 5.74 -13.05 2.21
C ALA A 73 4.44 -12.98 3.04
N PRO A 74 4.32 -13.75 4.13
CA PRO A 74 5.34 -14.64 4.70
C PRO A 74 5.37 -16.05 4.08
N VAL A 75 4.44 -16.37 3.16
CA VAL A 75 4.24 -17.73 2.64
C VAL A 75 5.39 -18.27 1.77
N GLY A 76 6.19 -17.40 1.15
CA GLY A 76 7.35 -17.74 0.33
C GLY A 76 7.01 -18.26 -1.07
N VAL A 77 5.74 -18.19 -1.49
CA VAL A 77 5.32 -18.60 -2.84
C VAL A 77 5.81 -17.57 -3.85
N SER A 78 6.35 -18.03 -4.99
CA SER A 78 6.84 -17.18 -6.06
C SER A 78 6.07 -17.39 -7.36
N SER A 79 5.94 -16.34 -8.17
CA SER A 79 5.30 -16.41 -9.49
C SER A 79 5.78 -15.30 -10.42
N GLU A 80 5.51 -15.48 -11.71
CA GLU A 80 5.72 -14.47 -12.74
C GLU A 80 4.46 -13.60 -12.91
N VAL A 81 4.65 -12.28 -12.89
CA VAL A 81 3.60 -11.29 -13.17
C VAL A 81 3.32 -11.27 -14.67
N LYS A 82 2.07 -11.46 -15.09
CA LYS A 82 1.69 -11.46 -16.52
C LYS A 82 1.22 -10.11 -17.01
N SER A 83 0.41 -9.43 -16.24
CA SER A 83 -0.12 -8.10 -16.52
C SER A 83 -0.23 -7.31 -15.24
N VAL A 84 -0.23 -5.99 -15.39
CA VAL A 84 -0.49 -5.03 -14.31
C VAL A 84 -1.55 -4.08 -14.83
N GLU A 85 -2.60 -3.86 -14.04
CA GLU A 85 -3.76 -3.09 -14.41
C GLU A 85 -4.07 -2.04 -13.33
N MET A 86 -4.45 -0.85 -13.77
CA MET A 86 -4.93 0.24 -12.91
C MET A 86 -6.17 0.84 -13.55
N HIS A 87 -7.27 0.94 -12.79
CA HIS A 87 -8.55 1.46 -13.28
C HIS A 87 -9.09 0.78 -14.55
N HIS A 88 -8.88 -0.54 -14.72
CA HIS A 88 -9.26 -1.35 -15.88
C HIS A 88 -8.43 -1.11 -17.15
N GLU A 89 -7.29 -0.43 -17.04
CA GLU A 89 -6.34 -0.28 -18.14
C GLU A 89 -5.02 -1.00 -17.82
N SER A 90 -4.47 -1.68 -18.81
CA SER A 90 -3.15 -2.32 -18.71
C SER A 90 -2.06 -1.26 -18.75
N ILE A 91 -1.14 -1.33 -17.78
CA ILE A 91 -0.03 -0.39 -17.66
C ILE A 91 1.31 -1.11 -17.80
N PRO A 92 2.35 -0.47 -18.39
CA PRO A 92 3.66 -1.10 -18.57
C PRO A 92 4.41 -1.28 -17.25
N GLN A 93 4.09 -0.47 -16.23
CA GLN A 93 4.67 -0.55 -14.89
C GLN A 93 3.77 0.17 -13.89
N ALA A 94 3.76 -0.28 -12.63
CA ALA A 94 3.18 0.44 -11.49
C ALA A 94 4.27 1.06 -10.63
N LEU A 95 4.03 2.28 -10.16
CA LEU A 95 4.95 3.09 -9.36
C LEU A 95 4.43 3.25 -7.93
N PRO A 96 5.28 3.70 -6.97
CA PRO A 96 4.84 3.93 -5.60
C PRO A 96 3.66 4.90 -5.54
N GLY A 97 2.62 4.51 -4.80
CA GLY A 97 1.33 5.20 -4.68
C GLY A 97 0.22 4.64 -5.56
N ASP A 98 0.55 3.87 -6.60
CA ASP A 98 -0.44 3.32 -7.52
C ASP A 98 -1.17 2.13 -6.86
N ASN A 99 -2.49 2.07 -6.99
CA ASN A 99 -3.32 0.95 -6.54
C ASN A 99 -3.61 0.08 -7.77
N VAL A 100 -3.11 -1.14 -7.78
CA VAL A 100 -3.07 -1.98 -8.98
C VAL A 100 -3.60 -3.37 -8.71
N GLY A 101 -4.24 -3.95 -9.71
CA GLY A 101 -4.44 -5.39 -9.83
C GLY A 101 -3.37 -5.97 -10.75
N PHE A 102 -2.86 -7.16 -10.46
CA PHE A 102 -1.86 -7.79 -11.33
C PHE A 102 -2.11 -9.28 -11.47
N ASN A 103 -1.98 -9.82 -12.68
CA ASN A 103 -2.19 -11.25 -12.89
C ASN A 103 -0.91 -12.04 -12.59
N VAL A 104 -1.05 -13.15 -11.88
CA VAL A 104 0.06 -14.08 -11.56
C VAL A 104 -0.27 -15.50 -11.99
N LYS A 105 0.74 -16.25 -12.44
CA LYS A 105 0.58 -17.65 -12.87
C LYS A 105 0.73 -18.63 -11.72
N ASN A 106 0.07 -19.78 -11.83
CA ASN A 106 0.35 -20.96 -11.00
C ASN A 106 0.26 -20.76 -9.48
N ILE A 107 -0.47 -19.73 -9.03
CA ILE A 107 -0.80 -19.50 -7.61
C ILE A 107 -2.32 -19.56 -7.50
N ALA A 108 -2.85 -20.34 -6.56
CA ALA A 108 -4.27 -20.32 -6.25
C ALA A 108 -4.60 -19.18 -5.28
N VAL A 109 -5.84 -18.66 -5.35
CA VAL A 109 -6.32 -17.60 -4.43
C VAL A 109 -6.19 -17.99 -2.94
N LYS A 110 -6.17 -19.27 -2.61
CA LYS A 110 -5.99 -19.75 -1.22
C LYS A 110 -4.53 -19.70 -0.73
N ASP A 111 -3.57 -19.57 -1.64
CA ASP A 111 -2.14 -19.66 -1.29
C ASP A 111 -1.58 -18.30 -0.84
N ILE A 112 -2.30 -17.22 -1.13
CA ILE A 112 -1.97 -15.84 -0.77
C ILE A 112 -3.24 -15.12 -0.32
N HIS A 113 -3.12 -14.17 0.60
CA HIS A 113 -4.29 -13.45 1.13
C HIS A 113 -3.93 -12.02 1.53
N ARG A 114 -4.97 -11.24 1.91
CA ARG A 114 -4.81 -9.91 2.50
C ARG A 114 -3.79 -9.91 3.63
N GLY A 115 -2.89 -8.95 3.65
CA GLY A 115 -1.81 -8.84 4.63
C GLY A 115 -0.50 -9.54 4.22
N ASN A 116 -0.52 -10.39 3.19
CA ASN A 116 0.74 -10.82 2.56
C ASN A 116 1.38 -9.63 1.82
N VAL A 117 2.70 -9.69 1.64
CA VAL A 117 3.47 -8.64 0.96
C VAL A 117 4.15 -9.23 -0.27
N CYS A 118 3.82 -8.69 -1.44
CA CYS A 118 4.49 -9.00 -2.69
C CYS A 118 5.77 -8.17 -2.84
N GLY A 119 6.84 -8.77 -3.34
CA GLY A 119 8.07 -8.06 -3.69
C GLY A 119 8.87 -8.78 -4.78
N ASP A 120 9.91 -8.12 -5.28
CA ASP A 120 10.78 -8.68 -6.32
C ASP A 120 11.60 -9.82 -5.73
N ALA A 121 11.50 -11.02 -6.32
CA ALA A 121 12.21 -12.20 -5.85
C ALA A 121 13.74 -12.07 -5.96
N LYS A 122 14.24 -11.13 -6.79
CA LYS A 122 15.66 -10.97 -7.11
C LYS A 122 16.30 -9.74 -6.45
N ASN A 123 15.52 -8.88 -5.81
CA ASN A 123 16.02 -7.64 -5.22
C ASN A 123 15.41 -7.42 -3.84
N ASP A 124 16.12 -7.90 -2.81
CA ASP A 124 15.70 -7.82 -1.41
C ASP A 124 14.23 -8.25 -1.21
N PRO A 125 13.91 -9.55 -1.39
CA PRO A 125 12.54 -10.03 -1.28
C PRO A 125 11.98 -9.82 0.14
N PRO A 126 10.67 -9.53 0.29
CA PRO A 126 10.05 -9.49 1.61
C PRO A 126 10.14 -10.86 2.29
N CYS A 127 10.26 -10.86 3.61
CA CYS A 127 10.40 -12.08 4.40
C CYS A 127 9.50 -12.04 5.65
N LYS A 128 9.28 -13.22 6.25
CA LYS A 128 8.61 -13.32 7.55
C LYS A 128 9.52 -12.76 8.64
N THR A 129 8.93 -12.17 9.66
CA THR A 129 9.62 -11.84 10.90
C THR A 129 9.04 -12.63 12.06
N GLU A 130 9.88 -13.04 13.01
CA GLU A 130 9.47 -13.68 14.26
C GLU A 130 9.22 -12.65 15.35
N SER A 131 10.05 -11.60 15.40
CA SER A 131 9.94 -10.49 16.33
C SER A 131 10.52 -9.22 15.71
N PHE A 132 10.10 -8.07 16.20
CA PHE A 132 10.66 -6.80 15.78
C PHE A 132 10.64 -5.83 16.97
N GLU A 133 11.58 -4.90 16.99
CA GLU A 133 11.59 -3.79 17.92
C GLU A 133 10.90 -2.59 17.27
N ALA A 134 10.08 -1.88 18.05
CA ALA A 134 9.39 -0.69 17.58
C ALA A 134 9.35 0.38 18.66
N GLN A 135 9.44 1.63 18.24
CA GLN A 135 9.12 2.76 19.12
C GLN A 135 7.61 2.94 19.16
N VAL A 136 7.03 2.89 20.37
CA VAL A 136 5.59 3.00 20.57
C VAL A 136 5.27 4.29 21.31
N ILE A 137 4.30 5.04 20.78
CA ILE A 137 3.68 6.17 21.47
C ILE A 137 2.35 5.68 22.04
N VAL A 138 2.22 5.72 23.37
CA VAL A 138 1.01 5.28 24.05
C VAL A 138 0.04 6.44 24.16
N MET A 139 -1.12 6.31 23.51
CA MET A 139 -2.22 7.27 23.62
C MET A 139 -3.01 7.05 24.92
N ASN A 140 -4.04 7.85 25.18
CA ASN A 140 -4.91 7.67 26.35
C ASN A 140 -5.54 6.27 26.35
N HIS A 141 -4.97 5.37 27.17
CA HIS A 141 -5.36 3.97 27.26
C HIS A 141 -5.77 3.67 28.71
N PRO A 142 -6.96 3.10 28.95
CA PRO A 142 -7.54 3.00 30.29
C PRO A 142 -6.82 1.98 31.19
N SER A 143 -6.07 1.06 30.60
CA SER A 143 -5.25 0.08 31.32
C SER A 143 -3.77 0.31 31.08
N GLY A 144 -2.93 -0.05 32.05
CA GLY A 144 -1.48 -0.03 31.86
C GLY A 144 -1.03 -1.14 30.91
N ILE A 145 -0.01 -0.87 30.10
CA ILE A 145 0.65 -1.86 29.24
C ILE A 145 1.80 -2.50 30.04
N ARG A 146 1.88 -3.84 30.05
CA ARG A 146 2.89 -4.62 30.79
C ARG A 146 3.46 -5.73 29.88
N PRO A 147 4.64 -6.30 30.21
CA PRO A 147 5.15 -7.47 29.49
C PRO A 147 4.10 -8.57 29.38
N GLY A 148 3.94 -9.15 28.19
CA GLY A 148 2.90 -10.13 27.89
C GLY A 148 1.57 -9.54 27.41
N TYR A 149 1.45 -8.21 27.26
CA TYR A 149 0.30 -7.60 26.59
C TYR A 149 0.30 -7.96 25.09
N THR A 150 -0.73 -8.66 24.65
CA THR A 150 -0.90 -9.15 23.27
C THR A 150 -2.12 -8.47 22.61
N PRO A 151 -2.01 -7.18 22.23
CA PRO A 151 -3.05 -6.53 21.46
C PRO A 151 -3.02 -7.02 20.02
N VAL A 152 -4.08 -6.71 19.28
CA VAL A 152 -4.04 -6.79 17.83
C VAL A 152 -3.11 -5.70 17.28
N LEU A 153 -2.28 -6.04 16.29
CA LEU A 153 -1.49 -5.10 15.53
C LEU A 153 -2.01 -5.00 14.09
N ASP A 154 -2.33 -3.77 13.70
CA ASP A 154 -2.52 -3.40 12.31
C ASP A 154 -1.20 -2.87 11.75
N CYS A 155 -0.71 -3.51 10.69
CA CYS A 155 0.48 -3.07 9.98
C CYS A 155 0.23 -3.21 8.48
N HIS A 156 0.29 -2.09 7.75
CA HIS A 156 -0.07 -2.02 6.33
C HIS A 156 -1.49 -2.59 6.09
N THR A 157 -1.62 -3.75 5.44
CA THR A 157 -2.90 -4.44 5.22
C THR A 157 -3.10 -5.67 6.11
N ALA A 158 -2.10 -6.00 6.93
CA ALA A 158 -2.13 -7.10 7.87
C ALA A 158 -2.83 -6.67 9.17
N HIS A 159 -3.66 -7.58 9.69
CA HIS A 159 -4.37 -7.46 10.94
C HIS A 159 -4.12 -8.75 11.72
N ILE A 160 -3.28 -8.69 12.75
CA ILE A 160 -2.75 -9.88 13.43
C ILE A 160 -3.05 -9.75 14.93
N ALA A 161 -3.75 -10.74 15.47
CA ALA A 161 -4.10 -10.87 16.89
C ALA A 161 -3.09 -11.73 17.65
#